data_AF-A0A928RVC7-F1
#
_entry.id   AF-A0A928RVC7-F1
#
_cell.length_a   1.000
_cell.length_b   1.000
_cell.length_c   1.000
_cell.angle_alpha   90.00
_cell.angle_beta   90.00
_cell.angle_gamma   90.00
#
_symmetry.space_group_name_H-M   'P 1'
#
loop_
_entity.id
_entity.type
_entity.pdbx_description
1 polymer ?
#
loop_
_entity_poly.entity_id
_entity_poly.type
_entity_poly.pdbx_seq_one_letter_code
_entity_poly.pdbx_strand_id
1 'polypeptide(L)'
;MEIKPISPIVFKKNVLKKEWLNGNLPTVQKGIYGGILTPENISLEHVNCKCFGGKTKTFNLALATQEFNNLRGNQPLKDFLDKDKFIAYIEQFEKVNLPNFNGKDYIKGLIKTVIEVLEMGK
;
A
#
# COMPACT_ATOMS: atom_id res chain seq x y z
N MET A 1 -31.09 33.36 2.33
CA MET A 1 -29.84 32.67 2.72
C MET A 1 -29.33 31.93 1.50
N GLU A 2 -28.22 32.37 0.91
CA GLU A 2 -27.53 31.61 -0.13
C GLU A 2 -26.81 30.43 0.54
N ILE A 3 -27.19 29.22 0.15
CA ILE A 3 -26.49 28.00 0.57
C ILE A 3 -25.27 27.88 -0.34
N LYS A 4 -24.09 28.23 0.17
CA LYS A 4 -22.83 28.02 -0.56
C LYS A 4 -22.63 26.51 -0.79
N PRO A 5 -22.26 26.08 -2.00
CA PRO A 5 -21.95 24.68 -2.25
C PRO A 5 -20.77 24.27 -1.38
N ILE A 6 -20.95 23.17 -0.64
CA ILE A 6 -19.89 22.54 0.15
C ILE A 6 -18.87 22.02 -0.86
N SER A 7 -17.64 22.54 -0.84
CA SER A 7 -16.54 22.00 -1.65
C SER A 7 -16.48 20.48 -1.49
N PRO A 8 -16.40 19.70 -2.58
CA PRO A 8 -16.28 18.26 -2.46
C PRO A 8 -15.06 17.94 -1.60
N ILE A 9 -15.27 17.18 -0.52
CA ILE A 9 -14.20 16.69 0.34
C ILE A 9 -13.34 15.75 -0.53
N VAL A 10 -12.28 16.29 -1.12
CA VAL A 10 -11.27 15.49 -1.81
C VAL A 10 -10.51 14.75 -0.72
N PHE A 11 -10.98 13.55 -0.36
CA PHE A 11 -10.15 12.60 0.39
C PHE A 11 -8.85 12.45 -0.41
N LYS A 12 -7.73 12.98 0.11
CA LYS A 12 -6.41 12.84 -0.50
C LYS A 12 -6.12 11.34 -0.61
N LYS A 13 -6.46 10.73 -1.75
CA LYS A 13 -6.07 9.36 -2.08
C LYS A 13 -4.55 9.31 -1.96
N ASN A 14 -4.02 8.33 -1.21
CA ASN A 14 -2.57 8.15 -1.14
C ASN A 14 -2.02 7.96 -2.57
N VAL A 15 -0.86 8.54 -2.84
CA VAL A 15 -0.22 8.53 -4.17
C VAL A 15 -0.18 7.11 -4.74
N LEU A 16 0.17 6.09 -3.95
CA LEU A 16 0.26 4.72 -4.42
C LEU A 16 -1.06 4.19 -5.05
N LYS A 17 -2.16 4.22 -4.30
CA LYS A 17 -3.47 3.77 -4.80
C LYS A 17 -4.02 4.70 -5.90
N LYS A 18 -3.73 6.00 -5.82
CA LYS A 18 -4.12 6.96 -6.85
C LYS A 18 -3.45 6.65 -8.18
N GLU A 19 -2.12 6.53 -8.20
CA GLU A 19 -1.36 6.23 -9.41
C GLU A 19 -1.73 4.84 -9.97
N TRP A 20 -2.03 3.86 -9.11
CA TRP A 20 -2.55 2.57 -9.56
C TRP A 20 -3.91 2.69 -10.26
N LEU A 21 -4.89 3.36 -9.62
CA LEU A 21 -6.22 3.55 -10.20
C LEU A 21 -6.21 4.37 -11.50
N ASN A 22 -5.22 5.23 -11.67
CA ASN A 22 -5.01 6.00 -12.89
C ASN A 22 -4.30 5.21 -14.00
N GLY A 23 -3.88 3.96 -13.75
CA GLY A 23 -3.14 3.14 -14.71
C GLY A 23 -1.66 3.51 -14.87
N ASN A 24 -1.13 4.40 -14.01
CA ASN A 24 0.27 4.84 -14.07
C ASN A 24 1.26 3.83 -13.47
N LEU A 25 0.75 2.72 -12.91
CA LEU A 25 1.53 1.61 -12.37
C LEU A 25 1.21 0.30 -13.12
N PRO A 26 1.43 0.22 -14.45
CA PRO A 26 0.95 -0.89 -15.29
C PRO A 26 1.61 -2.24 -14.97
N THR A 27 2.78 -2.23 -14.33
CA THR A 27 3.51 -3.43 -13.89
C THR A 27 2.99 -3.99 -12.58
N VAL A 28 2.15 -3.25 -11.85
CA VAL A 28 1.67 -3.63 -10.52
C VAL A 28 0.30 -4.29 -10.66
N GLN A 29 0.27 -5.61 -10.64
CA GLN A 29 -0.92 -6.43 -10.84
C GLN A 29 -1.34 -7.20 -9.59
N LYS A 30 -0.39 -7.50 -8.70
CA LYS A 30 -0.61 -8.24 -7.46
C LYS A 30 -0.33 -7.37 -6.25
N GLY A 31 -1.10 -7.55 -5.19
CA GLY A 31 -0.88 -6.92 -3.89
C GLY A 31 0.21 -7.62 -3.08
N ILE A 32 0.53 -7.06 -1.92
CA ILE A 32 1.62 -7.52 -1.04
C ILE A 32 1.47 -8.98 -0.57
N TYR A 33 0.23 -9.46 -0.48
CA TYR A 33 -0.11 -10.84 -0.12
C TYR A 33 -0.31 -11.77 -1.34
N GLY A 34 0.00 -11.29 -2.56
CA GLY A 34 -0.08 -12.03 -3.82
C GLY A 34 -1.44 -12.06 -4.52
N GLY A 35 -2.50 -11.49 -3.92
CA GLY A 35 -3.82 -11.39 -4.54
C GLY A 35 -3.84 -10.45 -5.75
N ILE A 36 -4.63 -10.80 -6.78
CA ILE A 36 -4.78 -9.99 -8.00
C ILE A 36 -5.57 -8.72 -7.68
N LEU A 37 -5.02 -7.56 -8.06
CA LEU A 37 -5.62 -6.26 -7.86
C LEU A 37 -6.60 -5.93 -8.99
N THR A 38 -7.80 -5.48 -8.63
CA THR A 38 -8.80 -4.90 -9.52
C THR A 38 -9.27 -3.56 -8.95
N PRO A 39 -9.86 -2.67 -9.77
CA PRO A 39 -10.41 -1.39 -9.28
C PRO A 39 -11.43 -1.55 -8.15
N GLU A 40 -12.15 -2.66 -8.12
CA GLU A 40 -13.19 -2.98 -7.15
C GLU A 40 -12.62 -3.51 -5.84
N ASN A 41 -11.52 -4.28 -5.91
CA ASN A 41 -10.97 -4.97 -4.75
C ASN A 41 -9.73 -4.29 -4.15
N ILE A 42 -9.15 -3.27 -4.79
CA ILE A 42 -7.91 -2.67 -4.31
C ILE A 42 -8.10 -1.94 -2.97
N SER A 43 -7.19 -2.19 -2.03
CA SER A 43 -7.09 -1.54 -0.73
C SER A 43 -5.66 -1.02 -0.47
N LEU A 44 -5.51 -0.26 0.61
CA LEU A 44 -4.21 0.18 1.11
C LEU A 44 -3.95 -0.50 2.45
N GLU A 45 -2.90 -1.29 2.47
CA GLU A 45 -2.40 -2.00 3.63
C GLU A 45 -1.46 -1.09 4.42
N HIS A 46 -1.68 -0.95 5.73
CA HIS A 46 -0.70 -0.36 6.64
C HIS A 46 0.22 -1.46 7.14
N VAL A 47 1.46 -1.52 6.62
CA VAL A 47 2.45 -2.56 6.99
C VAL A 47 2.65 -2.60 8.51
N ASN A 48 2.96 -1.44 9.09
CA ASN A 48 2.78 -1.15 10.50
C ASN A 48 1.38 -0.57 10.71
N CYS A 49 0.50 -1.31 11.39
CA CYS A 49 -0.88 -0.88 11.66
C CYS A 49 -0.90 0.41 12.50
N LYS A 50 -1.95 1.23 12.32
CA LYS A 50 -2.11 2.48 13.09
C LYS A 50 -2.20 2.24 14.60
N CYS A 51 -2.80 1.12 15.03
CA CYS A 51 -2.87 0.73 16.44
C CYS A 51 -1.49 0.51 17.08
N PHE A 52 -0.46 0.22 16.28
CA PHE A 52 0.92 0.05 16.73
C PHE A 52 1.81 1.28 16.45
N GLY A 53 1.19 2.43 16.15
CA GLY A 53 1.87 3.70 15.89
C GLY A 53 2.23 3.95 14.41
N GLY A 54 1.77 3.08 13.51
CA GLY A 54 1.99 3.23 12.07
C GLY A 54 1.41 4.54 11.51
N LYS A 55 2.16 5.18 10.60
CA LYS A 55 1.75 6.45 9.96
C LYS A 55 1.28 6.21 8.53
N THR A 56 0.40 7.06 8.02
CA THR A 56 0.01 7.09 6.60
C THR A 56 1.11 7.76 5.76
N LYS A 57 2.25 7.08 5.65
CA LYS A 57 3.37 7.45 4.77
C LYS A 57 3.48 6.43 3.65
N THR A 58 3.91 6.83 2.46
CA THR A 58 4.01 5.95 1.29
C THR A 58 4.79 4.66 1.60
N PHE A 59 5.90 4.75 2.33
CA PHE A 59 6.73 3.58 2.67
C PHE A 59 6.13 2.63 3.73
N ASN A 60 5.06 3.06 4.42
CA ASN A 60 4.29 2.21 5.33
C ASN A 60 2.99 1.70 4.68
N LEU A 61 2.82 1.94 3.38
CA LEU A 61 1.63 1.56 2.64
C LEU A 61 1.98 0.60 1.51
N ALA A 62 1.19 -0.45 1.40
CA ALA A 62 1.24 -1.38 0.27
C ALA A 62 -0.13 -1.54 -0.37
N LEU A 63 -0.17 -1.93 -1.64
CA LEU A 63 -1.41 -2.35 -2.26
C LEU A 63 -1.74 -3.76 -1.81
N ALA A 64 -3.00 -4.00 -1.47
CA ALA A 64 -3.53 -5.31 -1.15
C ALA A 64 -4.93 -5.45 -1.75
N THR A 65 -5.44 -6.66 -1.86
CA THR A 65 -6.88 -6.85 -2.03
C THR A 65 -7.59 -6.49 -0.73
N GLN A 66 -8.85 -6.08 -0.81
CA GLN A 66 -9.69 -5.79 0.37
C GLN A 66 -9.82 -7.05 1.24
N GLU A 67 -9.97 -8.21 0.61
CA GLU A 67 -10.02 -9.51 1.29
C GLU A 67 -8.82 -9.74 2.21
N PHE A 68 -7.59 -9.66 1.70
CA PHE A 68 -6.40 -9.92 2.51
C PHE A 68 -6.15 -8.85 3.58
N ASN A 69 -6.42 -7.57 3.26
CA ASN A 69 -6.29 -6.48 4.24
C ASN A 69 -7.29 -6.67 5.39
N ASN A 70 -8.55 -7.02 5.08
CA ASN A 70 -9.55 -7.32 6.10
C ASN A 70 -9.21 -8.57 6.91
N LEU A 71 -8.66 -9.61 6.26
CA LEU A 71 -8.27 -10.85 6.92
C LEU A 71 -7.16 -10.61 7.94
N ARG A 72 -6.14 -9.81 7.59
CA ARG A 72 -5.10 -9.43 8.54
C ARG A 72 -5.68 -8.54 9.65
N GLY A 73 -6.40 -7.48 9.27
CA GLY A 73 -6.86 -6.46 10.20
C GLY A 73 -5.69 -5.81 10.95
N ASN A 74 -5.59 -6.05 12.26
CA ASN A 74 -4.50 -5.55 13.10
C ASN A 74 -3.56 -6.68 13.60
N GLN A 75 -3.63 -7.86 13.01
CA GLN A 75 -2.79 -8.99 13.40
C GLN A 75 -1.34 -8.78 12.93
N PRO A 76 -0.36 -9.49 13.55
CA PRO A 76 1.04 -9.36 13.21
C PRO A 76 1.32 -9.62 11.73
N LEU A 77 2.19 -8.81 11.11
CA LEU A 77 2.49 -8.93 9.68
C LEU A 77 3.09 -10.30 9.34
N LYS A 78 3.92 -10.83 10.24
CA LYS A 78 4.63 -12.10 10.08
C LYS A 78 3.70 -13.30 9.84
N ASP A 79 2.45 -13.23 10.30
CA ASP A 79 1.50 -14.35 10.19
C ASP A 79 0.82 -14.39 8.81
N PHE A 80 1.00 -13.34 8.00
CA PHE A 80 0.34 -13.17 6.69
C PHE A 80 1.32 -12.96 5.54
N LEU A 81 2.48 -12.37 5.83
CA LEU A 81 3.47 -12.03 4.82
C LEU A 81 4.29 -13.27 4.43
N ASP A 82 4.11 -13.67 3.18
CA ASP A 82 4.98 -14.66 2.54
C ASP A 82 6.16 -13.96 1.85
N LYS A 83 7.38 -14.48 2.05
CA LYS A 83 8.61 -13.86 1.53
C LYS A 83 8.62 -13.81 0.00
N ASP A 84 8.21 -14.88 -0.67
CA ASP A 84 8.28 -14.96 -2.14
C ASP A 84 7.24 -14.05 -2.77
N LYS A 85 6.03 -14.00 -2.17
CA LYS A 85 5.00 -13.04 -2.59
C LYS A 85 5.41 -11.60 -2.35
N PHE A 86 6.12 -11.32 -1.25
CA PHE A 86 6.62 -9.98 -0.96
C PHE A 86 7.70 -9.56 -1.96
N ILE A 87 8.65 -10.44 -2.29
CA ILE A 87 9.68 -10.18 -3.32
C ILE A 87 9.01 -9.91 -4.67
N ALA A 88 8.12 -10.80 -5.11
CA ALA A 88 7.36 -10.61 -6.33
C ALA A 88 6.54 -9.31 -6.32
N TYR A 89 6.03 -8.90 -5.15
CA TYR A 89 5.32 -7.63 -5.01
C TYR A 89 6.21 -6.42 -5.28
N ILE A 90 7.39 -6.35 -4.64
CA ILE A 90 8.29 -5.19 -4.76
C ILE A 90 8.95 -5.09 -6.13
N GLU A 91 9.23 -6.22 -6.79
CA GLU A 91 9.82 -6.26 -8.14
C GLU A 91 8.94 -5.55 -9.18
N GLN A 92 7.61 -5.54 -8.98
CA GLN A 92 6.67 -4.81 -9.84
C GLN A 92 6.94 -3.30 -9.88
N PHE A 93 7.67 -2.74 -8.92
CA PHE A 93 7.95 -1.31 -8.82
C PHE A 93 9.33 -0.92 -9.36
N GLU A 94 10.21 -1.85 -9.72
CA GLU A 94 11.63 -1.56 -10.03
C GLU A 94 11.83 -0.54 -11.16
N LYS A 95 10.96 -0.60 -12.17
CA LYS A 95 11.01 0.27 -13.36
C LYS A 95 10.08 1.48 -13.26
N VAL A 96 9.38 1.65 -12.13
CA VAL A 96 8.45 2.78 -11.94
C VAL A 96 9.22 4.05 -11.61
N ASN A 97 9.06 5.07 -12.45
CA ASN A 97 9.60 6.39 -12.21
C ASN A 97 8.59 7.46 -12.69
N LEU A 98 7.75 7.91 -11.76
CA LEU A 98 6.75 8.96 -11.98
C LEU A 98 7.22 10.27 -11.31
N PRO A 99 6.75 11.45 -11.76
CA PRO A 99 7.18 12.73 -11.19
C PRO A 99 7.06 12.85 -9.67
N ASN A 100 6.10 12.16 -9.05
CA ASN A 100 5.86 12.17 -7.60
C ASN A 100 5.97 10.79 -6.94
N PHE A 101 6.51 9.79 -7.66
CA PHE A 101 6.63 8.44 -7.14
C PHE A 101 7.81 7.72 -7.80
N ASN A 102 8.89 7.50 -7.04
CA ASN A 102 10.03 6.72 -7.47
C ASN A 102 9.94 5.30 -6.89
N GLY A 103 9.92 4.29 -7.77
CA GLY A 103 9.77 2.89 -7.37
C GLY A 103 10.93 2.38 -6.53
N LYS A 104 12.18 2.77 -6.84
CA LYS A 104 13.36 2.34 -6.06
C LYS A 104 13.33 2.89 -4.63
N ASP A 105 12.98 4.16 -4.47
CA ASP A 105 12.82 4.77 -3.15
C ASP A 105 11.68 4.12 -2.37
N TYR A 106 10.56 3.82 -3.06
CA TYR A 106 9.44 3.10 -2.48
C TYR A 106 9.85 1.71 -1.98
N ILE A 107 10.51 0.91 -2.81
CA ILE A 107 11.00 -0.43 -2.46
C ILE A 107 11.91 -0.36 -1.23
N LYS A 108 12.91 0.53 -1.26
CA LYS A 108 13.87 0.68 -0.15
C LYS A 108 13.17 1.05 1.15
N GLY A 109 12.24 2.00 1.11
CA GLY A 109 11.47 2.42 2.27
C GLY A 109 10.57 1.31 2.80
N LEU A 110 9.89 0.60 1.90
CA LEU A 110 8.98 -0.48 2.25
C LEU A 110 9.72 -1.67 2.87
N ILE A 111 10.83 -2.12 2.28
CA ILE A 111 11.67 -3.20 2.85
C ILE A 111 12.11 -2.83 4.27
N LYS A 112 12.58 -1.60 4.47
CA LYS A 112 12.97 -1.13 5.80
C LYS A 112 11.81 -1.22 6.79
N THR A 113 10.62 -0.74 6.42
CA THR A 113 9.45 -0.81 7.29
C THR A 113 9.01 -2.25 7.57
N VAL A 114 9.07 -3.15 6.58
CA VAL A 114 8.75 -4.57 6.78
C VAL A 114 9.72 -5.21 7.77
N ILE A 115 11.03 -5.01 7.60
CA ILE A 115 12.05 -5.57 8.52
C ILE A 115 11.80 -5.06 9.95
N GLU A 116 11.63 -3.75 10.12
CA GLU A 116 11.34 -3.15 11.44
C GLU A 116 10.09 -3.77 12.09
N VAL A 117 9.00 -3.96 11.33
CA VAL A 117 7.76 -4.57 11.86
C VAL A 117 7.97 -6.03 12.26
N LEU A 118 8.67 -6.80 11.43
CA LEU A 118 8.96 -8.21 11.71
C LEU A 118 9.86 -8.39 12.94
N GLU A 119 10.91 -7.57 13.08
CA GLU A 119 11.81 -7.58 14.24
C GLU A 119 11.09 -7.21 15.55
N MET A 120 10.10 -6.30 15.47
CA MET A 120 9.29 -5.91 16.62
C MET A 120 8.20 -6.93 16.98
N GLY A 121 7.98 -7.97 16.17
CA GLY A 121 6.89 -8.94 16.34
C GLY A 121 5.49 -8.32 16.20
N LYS A 122 5.38 -7.26 15.40
CA LYS A 122 4.16 -6.48 15.17
C LYS A 122 3.42 -6.86 13.88
#